data_AF-A0AAQ3M7U8-F1
#
_entry.id   AF-A0AAQ3M7U8-F1
#
_cell.length_a   1.000
_cell.length_b   1.000
_cell.length_c   1.000
_cell.angle_alpha   90.00
_cell.angle_beta   90.00
_cell.angle_gamma   90.00
#
_symmetry.space_group_name_H-M   'P 1'
#
loop_
_entity.id
_entity.type
_entity.pdbx_description
1 polymer ?
#
loop_
_entity_poly.entity_id
_entity_poly.type
_entity_poly.pdbx_seq_one_letter_code
_entity_poly.pdbx_strand_id
1 'polypeptide(L)'
;MFGDGRSRRVNSLRVKSRVPHKRHMLEQLHFQPTEYATTHHRVRLANTQPTQRLIYDFFRPRTSSLHQPLTMADPFEVRMRFTSQLQHLNASTASAIKAANYALKYAEFSDDLHSCILEQLERNNMNNRANIMYFLPALCDTAKAHSEPAYVRMMERDILRIIDLVAPDDGSGAANVKVVRKVLAQLQQKAFLMPQTVTELEECISSRDGANGEPSSPPTAASMAAAAVGGESGNLDGSVSAARSTPHSTTGAKDQPVGTGIRLDKRQIEQRIEEDRERHKRAREGIWAIPQQTGNPALADDAEFEKMWDEISDVGEDDFVRAREESEERRRCLEFEEV
;
A
#
# COMPACT_ATOMS: atom_id res chain seq x y z
N MET A 1 14.90 -33.36 53.46
CA MET A 1 16.07 -33.08 54.31
C MET A 1 17.21 -32.65 53.42
N PHE A 2 17.90 -31.57 53.83
CA PHE A 2 19.22 -31.04 53.43
C PHE A 2 20.22 -32.13 52.95
N GLY A 3 21.25 -31.90 52.14
CA GLY A 3 21.95 -30.75 51.55
C GLY A 3 23.02 -31.33 50.58
N ASP A 4 23.36 -30.68 49.48
CA ASP A 4 24.44 -29.70 49.30
C ASP A 4 25.80 -30.31 48.85
N GLY A 5 26.42 -29.70 47.82
CA GLY A 5 27.87 -29.72 47.62
C GLY A 5 28.51 -30.52 46.45
N ARG A 6 28.79 -29.79 45.36
CA ARG A 6 30.07 -29.69 44.59
C ARG A 6 30.21 -30.32 43.19
N SER A 7 30.21 -29.40 42.22
CA SER A 7 31.31 -29.05 41.31
C SER A 7 31.82 -30.06 40.27
N ARG A 8 31.54 -29.77 39.00
CA ARG A 8 32.54 -29.75 37.91
C ARG A 8 32.03 -28.84 36.77
N ARG A 9 32.70 -27.69 36.60
CA ARG A 9 32.55 -26.80 35.43
C ARG A 9 33.21 -27.47 34.23
N VAL A 10 32.48 -27.57 33.12
CA VAL A 10 33.03 -27.77 31.78
C VAL A 10 32.74 -26.49 30.99
N ASN A 11 33.81 -25.78 30.65
CA ASN A 11 33.78 -24.60 29.78
C ASN A 11 33.42 -25.02 28.36
N SER A 12 32.26 -24.59 27.86
CA SER A 12 31.96 -24.59 26.42
C SER A 12 32.08 -23.16 25.90
N LEU A 13 33.14 -22.93 25.13
CA LEU A 13 33.42 -21.69 24.41
C LEU A 13 32.38 -21.48 23.31
N ARG A 14 31.40 -20.60 23.56
CA ARG A 14 30.46 -20.12 22.55
C ARG A 14 31.11 -18.98 21.76
N VAL A 15 31.64 -19.30 20.57
CA VAL A 15 32.09 -18.33 19.58
C VAL A 15 30.89 -17.47 19.16
N LYS A 16 30.88 -16.19 19.54
CA LYS A 16 29.93 -15.19 19.04
C LYS A 16 30.52 -14.57 17.79
N SER A 17 29.99 -14.93 16.61
CA SER A 17 30.24 -14.21 15.36
C SER A 17 29.57 -12.84 15.41
N ARG A 18 30.35 -11.80 15.73
CA ARG A 18 29.94 -10.40 15.58
C ARG A 18 30.29 -9.95 14.16
N VAL A 19 29.27 -9.66 13.37
CA VAL A 19 29.38 -8.93 12.10
C VAL A 19 29.73 -7.47 12.44
N PRO A 20 30.85 -6.90 11.96
CA PRO A 20 31.21 -5.52 12.30
C PRO A 20 30.44 -4.50 11.45
N HIS A 21 29.92 -3.47 12.12
CA HIS A 21 29.36 -2.26 11.53
C HIS A 21 30.35 -1.60 10.56
N LYS A 22 29.94 -1.43 9.30
CA LYS A 22 30.62 -0.61 8.29
C LYS A 22 30.43 0.88 8.61
N ARG A 23 31.13 1.40 9.62
CA ARG A 23 31.36 2.84 9.84
C ARG A 23 32.61 3.00 10.69
N HIS A 24 33.77 2.72 10.09
CA HIS A 24 35.09 3.22 10.50
C HIS A 24 36.17 2.63 9.59
N MET A 25 36.38 3.23 8.42
CA MET A 25 37.66 3.22 7.70
C MET A 25 37.63 4.34 6.66
N LEU A 26 37.83 5.57 7.12
CA LEU A 26 38.21 6.69 6.27
C LEU A 26 39.08 7.62 7.10
N GLU A 27 40.25 7.12 7.44
CA GLU A 27 41.36 7.96 7.87
C GLU A 27 42.65 7.29 7.41
N GLN A 28 43.55 8.08 6.85
CA GLN A 28 44.89 7.74 6.35
C GLN A 28 44.99 7.28 4.88
N LEU A 29 44.87 8.23 3.96
CA LEU A 29 45.82 8.34 2.84
C LEU A 29 46.12 9.83 2.60
N HIS A 30 47.35 10.24 2.96
CA HIS A 30 47.95 11.51 2.56
C HIS A 30 48.16 11.51 1.04
N PHE A 31 47.48 12.40 0.31
CA PHE A 31 47.76 12.67 -1.09
C PHE A 31 48.25 14.12 -1.22
N GLN A 32 49.45 14.28 -1.76
CA GLN A 32 50.06 15.58 -2.02
C GLN A 32 49.36 16.28 -3.21
N PRO A 33 49.11 17.60 -3.14
CA PRO A 33 48.53 18.33 -4.26
C PRO A 33 49.62 18.72 -5.28
N THR A 34 49.53 18.17 -6.49
CA THR A 34 50.25 18.68 -7.68
C THR A 34 49.49 19.86 -8.27
N GLU A 35 50.15 21.00 -8.35
CA GLU A 35 49.71 22.22 -9.03
C GLU A 35 49.53 21.97 -10.54
N TYR A 36 48.35 22.29 -11.07
CA TYR A 36 48.18 22.62 -12.48
C TYR A 36 47.38 23.92 -12.61
N ALA A 37 48.03 24.91 -13.19
CA ALA A 37 47.52 26.25 -13.44
C ALA A 37 46.31 26.22 -14.40
N THR A 38 45.24 26.93 -14.05
CA THR A 38 44.18 27.30 -15.01
C THR A 38 43.96 28.81 -14.96
N THR A 39 43.99 29.38 -16.14
CA THR A 39 44.04 30.79 -16.49
C THR A 39 42.73 31.53 -16.19
N HIS A 40 42.86 32.74 -15.64
CA HIS A 40 41.77 33.67 -15.37
C HIS A 40 41.07 34.17 -16.65
N HIS A 41 39.74 34.08 -16.68
CA HIS A 41 38.91 35.06 -17.39
C HIS A 41 37.84 35.65 -16.46
N ARG A 42 37.94 36.96 -16.31
CA ARG A 42 37.26 37.83 -15.36
C ARG A 42 36.12 38.52 -16.11
N VAL A 43 34.86 38.24 -15.77
CA VAL A 43 33.72 39.06 -16.19
C VAL A 43 33.10 39.70 -14.95
N ARG A 44 32.89 41.02 -15.09
CA ARG A 44 32.49 41.99 -14.06
C ARG A 44 31.11 41.72 -13.46
N LEU A 45 31.04 42.01 -12.17
CA LEU A 45 29.85 42.18 -11.35
C LEU A 45 28.93 43.29 -11.89
N ALA A 46 27.62 43.03 -11.92
CA ALA A 46 26.58 44.04 -11.87
C ALA A 46 25.73 43.79 -10.62
N ASN A 47 25.74 44.82 -9.78
CA ASN A 47 25.15 44.95 -8.46
C ASN A 47 23.71 45.47 -8.61
N THR A 48 22.71 44.76 -8.07
CA THR A 48 21.40 45.34 -7.76
C THR A 48 20.80 44.65 -6.53
N GLN A 49 20.79 45.38 -5.42
CA GLN A 49 19.92 45.08 -4.27
C GLN A 49 18.44 45.25 -4.66
N PRO A 50 17.52 44.68 -3.86
CA PRO A 50 16.68 45.60 -3.10
C PRO A 50 16.43 45.17 -1.64
N THR A 51 16.71 46.11 -0.75
CA THR A 51 15.89 46.54 0.39
C THR A 51 15.24 45.48 1.28
N GLN A 52 15.82 45.34 2.47
CA GLN A 52 15.13 44.89 3.68
C GLN A 52 13.97 45.86 4.03
N ARG A 53 12.78 45.31 4.23
CA ARG A 53 11.76 45.89 5.12
C ARG A 53 11.32 44.82 6.11
N LEU A 54 11.75 44.98 7.35
CA LEU A 54 11.14 44.37 8.52
C LEU A 54 9.71 44.91 8.66
N ILE A 55 8.73 44.02 8.68
CA ILE A 55 7.48 44.23 9.39
C ILE A 55 7.26 42.97 10.23
N TYR A 56 7.58 43.09 11.51
CA TYR A 56 6.94 42.34 12.57
C TYR A 56 5.43 42.46 12.40
N ASP A 57 4.73 41.33 12.29
CA ASP A 57 3.34 41.09 12.71
C ASP A 57 2.66 40.07 11.79
N PHE A 58 2.74 38.78 12.11
CA PHE A 58 1.63 37.86 11.83
C PHE A 58 1.62 36.63 12.75
N PHE A 59 2.04 36.78 14.02
CA PHE A 59 1.62 35.86 15.08
C PHE A 59 0.29 36.37 15.62
N ARG A 60 -0.80 36.07 14.90
CA ARG A 60 -2.16 36.24 15.42
C ARG A 60 -2.67 34.88 15.86
N PRO A 61 -2.96 34.64 17.15
CA PRO A 61 -3.76 33.49 17.52
C PRO A 61 -5.15 33.67 16.90
N ARG A 62 -5.64 32.69 16.14
CA ARG A 62 -7.06 32.61 15.76
C ARG A 62 -7.87 32.26 17.00
N THR A 63 -8.04 33.21 17.91
CA THR A 63 -9.21 33.26 18.78
C THR A 63 -10.27 34.05 18.04
N SER A 64 -11.28 33.36 17.54
CA SER A 64 -12.68 33.80 17.49
C SER A 64 -13.43 32.85 16.56
N SER A 65 -14.16 31.94 17.20
CA SER A 65 -15.36 31.30 16.69
C SER A 65 -16.21 32.32 15.94
N LEU A 66 -16.08 32.33 14.62
CA LEU A 66 -17.16 32.77 13.76
C LEU A 66 -18.06 31.56 13.57
N HIS A 67 -19.14 31.52 14.35
CA HIS A 67 -20.31 30.74 13.98
C HIS A 67 -20.72 31.24 12.59
N GLN A 68 -20.26 30.53 11.55
CA GLN A 68 -20.73 30.73 10.20
C GLN A 68 -22.24 30.45 10.22
N PRO A 69 -23.07 31.26 9.55
CA PRO A 69 -24.51 31.13 9.64
C PRO A 69 -24.91 29.72 9.22
N LEU A 70 -25.70 29.09 10.09
CA LEU A 70 -26.32 27.78 9.97
C LEU A 70 -26.69 27.53 8.51
N THR A 71 -26.08 26.51 7.92
CA THR A 71 -26.42 26.01 6.60
C THR A 71 -27.93 25.76 6.57
N MET A 72 -28.67 26.60 5.86
CA MET A 72 -30.09 26.40 5.54
C MET A 72 -30.25 25.23 4.55
N ALA A 73 -29.66 24.09 4.85
CA ALA A 73 -29.79 22.90 4.06
C ALA A 73 -30.89 22.04 4.66
N ASP A 74 -31.83 21.63 3.81
CA ASP A 74 -32.87 20.70 4.21
C ASP A 74 -32.23 19.36 4.62
N PRO A 75 -32.45 18.87 5.85
CA PRO A 75 -31.88 17.61 6.32
C PRO A 75 -32.23 16.44 5.40
N PHE A 76 -33.42 16.44 4.79
CA PHE A 76 -33.82 15.37 3.88
C PHE A 76 -33.03 15.41 2.57
N GLU A 77 -32.85 16.59 1.96
CA GLU A 77 -31.98 16.73 0.79
C GLU A 77 -30.54 16.28 1.10
N VAL A 78 -29.99 16.71 2.24
CA VAL A 78 -28.62 16.37 2.67
C VAL A 78 -28.47 14.84 2.78
N ARG A 79 -29.42 14.20 3.46
CA ARG A 79 -29.51 12.74 3.58
C ARG A 79 -29.58 12.03 2.24
N MET A 80 -30.48 12.47 1.35
CA MET A 80 -30.71 11.83 0.06
C MET A 80 -29.49 11.95 -0.86
N ARG A 81 -28.84 13.12 -0.87
CA ARG A 81 -27.62 13.36 -1.63
C ARG A 81 -26.46 12.53 -1.11
N PHE A 82 -26.29 12.43 0.21
CA PHE A 82 -25.24 11.62 0.79
C PHE A 82 -25.45 10.12 0.55
N THR A 83 -26.68 9.65 0.74
CA THR A 83 -27.10 8.27 0.43
C THR A 83 -26.79 7.92 -1.02
N SER A 84 -27.12 8.80 -1.96
CA SER A 84 -26.81 8.60 -3.38
C SER A 84 -25.30 8.52 -3.64
N GLN A 85 -24.48 9.35 -2.97
CA GLN A 85 -23.02 9.26 -3.08
C GLN A 85 -22.49 7.92 -2.55
N LEU A 86 -22.97 7.46 -1.40
CA LEU A 86 -22.58 6.18 -0.79
C LEU A 86 -22.97 4.96 -1.65
N GLN A 87 -24.11 5.01 -2.33
CA GLN A 87 -24.56 3.94 -3.24
C GLN A 87 -23.68 3.77 -4.47
N HIS A 88 -23.03 4.85 -4.91
CA HIS A 88 -22.21 4.89 -6.12
C HIS A 88 -20.73 5.06 -5.80
N LEU A 89 -20.31 4.76 -4.56
CA LEU A 89 -18.91 4.71 -4.20
C LEU A 89 -18.21 3.62 -5.03
N ASN A 90 -17.01 3.93 -5.48
CA ASN A 90 -16.20 3.05 -6.32
C ASN A 90 -14.78 2.91 -5.77
N ALA A 91 -13.93 2.19 -6.49
CA ALA A 91 -12.54 1.97 -6.12
C ALA A 91 -11.66 3.24 -6.05
N SER A 92 -12.10 4.36 -6.61
CA SER A 92 -11.31 5.58 -6.65
C SER A 92 -11.29 6.30 -5.31
N THR A 93 -10.09 6.64 -4.85
CA THR A 93 -9.85 7.50 -3.69
C THR A 93 -10.56 8.86 -3.82
N ALA A 94 -10.68 9.40 -5.04
CA ALA A 94 -11.37 10.66 -5.27
C ALA A 94 -12.86 10.59 -4.94
N SER A 95 -13.51 9.44 -5.18
CA SER A 95 -14.93 9.24 -4.84
C SER A 95 -15.14 9.26 -3.32
N ALA A 96 -14.26 8.60 -2.58
CA ALA A 96 -14.27 8.58 -1.12
C ALA A 96 -14.01 9.97 -0.52
N ILE A 97 -12.99 10.68 -0.99
CA ILE A 97 -12.67 12.04 -0.53
C ILE A 97 -13.84 13.00 -0.78
N LYS A 98 -14.48 12.91 -1.95
CA LYS A 98 -15.65 13.75 -2.28
C LYS A 98 -16.80 13.50 -1.30
N ALA A 99 -17.12 12.24 -1.01
CA ALA A 99 -18.16 11.89 -0.03
C ALA A 99 -17.78 12.36 1.39
N ALA A 100 -16.50 12.26 1.77
CA ALA A 100 -16.02 12.71 3.08
C ALA A 100 -16.17 14.23 3.24
N ASN A 101 -15.74 14.99 2.23
CA ASN A 101 -15.92 16.44 2.21
C ASN A 101 -17.40 16.84 2.27
N TYR A 102 -18.29 16.08 1.63
CA TYR A 102 -19.73 16.31 1.74
C TYR A 102 -20.23 16.10 3.17
N ALA A 103 -19.82 15.00 3.82
CA ALA A 103 -20.20 14.70 5.20
C ALA A 103 -19.72 15.76 6.21
N LEU A 104 -18.51 16.31 6.01
CA LEU A 104 -17.96 17.36 6.88
C LEU A 104 -18.51 18.74 6.57
N LYS A 105 -18.93 19.02 5.33
CA LYS A 105 -19.65 20.24 4.99
C LYS A 105 -20.95 20.38 5.79
N TYR A 106 -21.59 19.26 6.10
CA TYR A 106 -22.85 19.17 6.84
C TYR A 106 -22.67 18.44 8.18
N ALA A 107 -21.58 18.75 8.90
CA ALA A 107 -21.25 18.09 10.17
C ALA A 107 -22.32 18.26 11.27
N GLU A 108 -23.18 19.29 11.16
CA GLU A 108 -24.35 19.47 12.04
C GLU A 108 -25.34 18.28 11.98
N PHE A 109 -25.37 17.55 10.87
CA PHE A 109 -26.21 16.36 10.66
C PHE A 109 -25.41 15.06 10.78
N SER A 110 -24.24 15.09 11.44
CA SER A 110 -23.31 13.97 11.48
C SER A 110 -23.91 12.66 12.02
N ASP A 111 -24.83 12.72 12.99
CA ASP A 111 -25.53 11.53 13.51
C ASP A 111 -26.42 10.86 12.44
N ASP A 112 -27.19 11.64 11.67
CA ASP A 112 -28.05 11.13 10.60
C ASP A 112 -27.21 10.65 9.41
N LEU A 113 -26.15 11.39 9.06
CA LEU A 113 -25.23 10.99 8.00
C LEU A 113 -24.46 9.71 8.36
N HIS A 114 -24.04 9.54 9.61
CA HIS A 114 -23.43 8.28 10.06
C HIS A 114 -24.43 7.12 10.03
N SER A 115 -25.70 7.38 10.38
CA SER A 115 -26.78 6.41 10.21
C SER A 115 -26.96 6.00 8.74
N CYS A 116 -26.81 6.93 7.80
CA CYS A 116 -26.83 6.62 6.36
C CYS A 116 -25.68 5.68 5.95
N ILE A 117 -24.49 5.81 6.54
CA ILE A 117 -23.37 4.90 6.29
C ILE A 117 -23.75 3.47 6.66
N LEU A 118 -24.28 3.27 7.88
CA LEU A 118 -24.72 1.96 8.36
C LEU A 118 -25.87 1.40 7.52
N GLU A 119 -26.87 2.22 7.16
CA GLU A 119 -27.95 1.81 6.27
C GLU A 119 -27.44 1.36 4.89
N GLN A 120 -26.46 2.07 4.32
CA GLN A 120 -25.90 1.67 3.03
C GLN A 120 -25.06 0.40 3.15
N LEU A 121 -24.35 0.18 4.27
CA LEU A 121 -23.68 -1.08 4.54
C LEU A 121 -24.66 -2.25 4.64
N GLU A 122 -25.86 -2.05 5.17
CA GLU A 122 -26.90 -3.09 5.27
C GLU A 122 -27.58 -3.41 3.93
N ARG A 123 -27.83 -2.39 3.11
CA ARG A 123 -28.71 -2.50 1.92
C ARG A 123 -28.00 -2.71 0.59
N ASN A 124 -26.68 -2.52 0.53
CA ASN A 124 -25.93 -2.63 -0.72
C ASN A 124 -25.24 -4.00 -0.90
N ASN A 125 -24.75 -4.24 -2.12
CA ASN A 125 -23.98 -5.44 -2.45
C ASN A 125 -22.59 -5.46 -1.78
N MET A 126 -21.97 -6.65 -1.72
CA MET A 126 -20.67 -6.85 -1.08
C MET A 126 -19.52 -6.00 -1.62
N ASN A 127 -19.60 -5.60 -2.90
CA ASN A 127 -18.60 -4.75 -3.51
C ASN A 127 -18.71 -3.32 -3.00
N ASN A 128 -19.92 -2.75 -3.01
CA ASN A 128 -20.13 -1.41 -2.48
C ASN A 128 -19.87 -1.35 -0.97
N ARG A 129 -20.16 -2.42 -0.21
CA ARG A 129 -19.77 -2.51 1.21
C ARG A 129 -18.25 -2.41 1.40
N ALA A 130 -17.47 -3.07 0.55
CA ALA A 130 -16.02 -2.91 0.54
C ALA A 130 -15.60 -1.47 0.17
N ASN A 131 -16.28 -0.84 -0.79
CA ASN A 131 -16.03 0.56 -1.16
C ASN A 131 -16.32 1.52 0.01
N ILE A 132 -17.40 1.29 0.76
CA ILE A 132 -17.72 2.05 1.98
C ILE A 132 -16.66 1.80 3.07
N MET A 133 -16.17 0.57 3.23
CA MET A 133 -15.07 0.28 4.17
C MET A 133 -13.81 1.11 3.84
N TYR A 134 -13.43 1.18 2.56
CA TYR A 134 -12.31 2.03 2.11
C TYR A 134 -12.58 3.53 2.23
N PHE A 135 -13.83 3.94 2.35
CA PHE A 135 -14.21 5.34 2.57
C PHE A 135 -13.96 5.80 4.01
N LEU A 136 -14.04 4.91 5.01
CA LEU A 136 -13.91 5.29 6.43
C LEU A 136 -12.59 5.99 6.79
N PRO A 137 -11.40 5.53 6.32
CA PRO A 137 -10.17 6.27 6.59
C PRO A 137 -10.19 7.68 6.00
N ALA A 138 -10.74 7.85 4.79
CA ALA A 138 -10.87 9.16 4.16
C ALA A 138 -11.82 10.08 4.96
N LEU A 139 -12.93 9.53 5.47
CA LEU A 139 -13.82 10.26 6.37
C LEU A 139 -13.10 10.72 7.64
N CYS A 140 -12.34 9.82 8.28
CA CYS A 140 -11.58 10.13 9.49
C CYS A 140 -10.47 11.16 9.24
N ASP A 141 -9.78 11.07 8.11
CA ASP A 141 -8.75 12.04 7.71
C ASP A 141 -9.35 13.44 7.54
N THR A 142 -10.44 13.55 6.78
CA THR A 142 -11.14 14.82 6.58
C THR A 142 -11.71 15.35 7.90
N ALA A 143 -12.28 14.49 8.73
CA ALA A 143 -12.78 14.85 10.05
C ALA A 143 -11.67 15.41 10.96
N LYS A 144 -10.50 14.77 10.97
CA LYS A 144 -9.32 15.24 11.71
C LYS A 144 -8.82 16.58 11.19
N ALA A 145 -8.79 16.77 9.87
CA ALA A 145 -8.39 18.03 9.25
C ALA A 145 -9.34 19.19 9.60
N HIS A 146 -10.65 18.92 9.70
CA HIS A 146 -11.67 19.88 10.10
C HIS A 146 -11.84 20.03 11.63
N SER A 147 -11.08 19.27 12.44
CA SER A 147 -11.20 19.23 13.91
C SER A 147 -12.58 18.80 14.41
N GLU A 148 -13.26 17.92 13.66
CA GLU A 148 -14.58 17.38 13.97
C GLU A 148 -14.48 15.90 14.37
N PRO A 149 -14.23 15.57 15.66
CA PRO A 149 -13.95 14.19 16.08
C PRO A 149 -15.21 13.30 16.13
N ALA A 150 -16.40 13.84 15.88
CA ALA A 150 -17.66 13.12 15.99
C ALA A 150 -17.68 11.85 15.11
N TYR A 151 -17.28 11.97 13.83
CA TYR A 151 -17.22 10.83 12.92
C TYR A 151 -16.20 9.77 13.34
N VAL A 152 -15.06 10.17 13.91
CA VAL A 152 -14.05 9.23 14.41
C VAL A 152 -14.64 8.42 15.57
N ARG A 153 -15.27 9.08 16.54
CA ARG A 153 -15.90 8.42 17.70
C ARG A 153 -17.04 7.49 17.31
N MET A 154 -17.90 7.92 16.38
CA MET A 154 -18.99 7.08 15.88
C MET A 154 -18.47 5.87 15.09
N MET A 155 -17.41 6.05 14.29
CA MET A 155 -16.74 4.95 13.62
C MET A 155 -16.11 3.98 14.62
N GLU A 156 -15.41 4.46 15.64
CA GLU A 156 -14.80 3.63 16.70
C GLU A 156 -15.85 2.80 17.43
N ARG A 157 -16.98 3.42 17.80
CA ARG A 157 -18.11 2.75 18.47
C ARG A 157 -18.69 1.62 17.62
N ASP A 158 -18.87 1.87 16.32
CA ASP A 158 -19.61 0.97 15.43
C ASP A 158 -18.70 0.06 14.59
N ILE A 159 -17.38 0.07 14.78
CA ILE A 159 -16.41 -0.63 13.92
C ILE A 159 -16.69 -2.14 13.83
N LEU A 160 -17.05 -2.78 14.94
CA LEU A 160 -17.43 -4.20 14.98
C LEU A 160 -18.67 -4.46 14.11
N ARG A 161 -19.72 -3.64 14.27
CA ARG A 161 -20.94 -3.73 13.46
C ARG A 161 -20.63 -3.52 11.98
N ILE A 162 -19.78 -2.55 11.65
CA ILE A 162 -19.37 -2.29 10.26
C ILE A 162 -18.66 -3.52 9.68
N ILE A 163 -17.73 -4.11 10.44
CA ILE A 163 -17.01 -5.31 10.03
C ILE A 163 -17.98 -6.48 9.79
N ASP A 164 -18.94 -6.69 10.67
CA ASP A 164 -19.94 -7.76 10.52
C ASP A 164 -20.85 -7.54 9.30
N LEU A 165 -21.09 -6.29 8.90
CA LEU A 165 -21.84 -5.98 7.68
C LEU A 165 -21.01 -6.19 6.40
N VAL A 166 -19.70 -5.95 6.44
CA VAL A 166 -18.79 -6.06 5.29
C VAL A 166 -18.27 -7.49 5.10
N ALA A 167 -17.99 -8.18 6.20
CA ALA A 167 -17.50 -9.55 6.27
C ALA A 167 -18.29 -10.34 7.33
N PRO A 168 -19.53 -10.76 7.03
CA PRO A 168 -20.35 -11.50 7.98
C PRO A 168 -19.80 -12.91 8.25
N ASP A 169 -20.19 -13.49 9.38
CA ASP A 169 -19.78 -14.84 9.81
C ASP A 169 -20.34 -15.98 8.93
N ASP A 170 -21.33 -15.69 8.09
CA ASP A 170 -21.93 -16.65 7.15
C ASP A 170 -21.02 -17.01 5.95
N GLY A 171 -19.83 -16.40 5.87
CA GLY A 171 -18.87 -16.59 4.79
C GLY A 171 -19.19 -15.79 3.52
N SER A 172 -20.34 -15.10 3.43
CA SER A 172 -20.73 -14.32 2.25
C SER A 172 -19.76 -13.17 1.94
N GLY A 173 -19.08 -12.66 2.97
CA GLY A 173 -18.08 -11.60 2.88
C GLY A 173 -16.63 -12.05 2.99
N ALA A 174 -16.32 -13.35 2.85
CA ALA A 174 -14.93 -13.85 2.95
C ALA A 174 -13.97 -13.13 1.98
N ALA A 175 -14.44 -12.80 0.76
CA ALA A 175 -13.66 -12.04 -0.22
C ALA A 175 -13.29 -10.61 0.25
N ASN A 176 -14.00 -10.07 1.25
CA ASN A 176 -13.74 -8.75 1.83
C ASN A 176 -12.79 -8.81 3.05
N VAL A 177 -12.44 -9.98 3.58
CA VAL A 177 -11.59 -10.09 4.79
C VAL A 177 -10.26 -9.37 4.59
N LYS A 178 -9.62 -9.54 3.42
CA LYS A 178 -8.39 -8.82 3.06
C LYS A 178 -8.57 -7.30 3.00
N VAL A 179 -9.72 -6.84 2.54
CA VAL A 179 -10.07 -5.41 2.52
C VAL A 179 -10.19 -4.88 3.95
N VAL A 180 -10.91 -5.60 4.81
CA VAL A 180 -11.09 -5.22 6.22
C VAL A 180 -9.73 -5.11 6.93
N ARG A 181 -8.89 -6.14 6.84
CA ARG A 181 -7.52 -6.11 7.42
C ARG A 181 -6.71 -4.91 6.95
N LYS A 182 -6.72 -4.65 5.64
CA LYS A 182 -5.99 -3.51 5.07
C LYS A 182 -6.48 -2.18 5.62
N VAL A 183 -7.80 -1.99 5.74
CA VAL A 183 -8.38 -0.76 6.27
C VAL A 183 -8.11 -0.60 7.76
N LEU A 184 -8.19 -1.68 8.55
CA LEU A 184 -7.84 -1.64 9.97
C LEU A 184 -6.37 -1.25 10.19
N ALA A 185 -5.45 -1.82 9.40
CA ALA A 185 -4.05 -1.41 9.43
C ALA A 185 -3.86 0.07 9.07
N GLN A 186 -4.62 0.60 8.11
CA GLN A 186 -4.60 2.04 7.79
C GLN A 186 -5.11 2.91 8.95
N LEU A 187 -6.22 2.51 9.59
CA LEU A 187 -6.76 3.23 10.74
C LEU A 187 -5.80 3.21 11.93
N GLN A 188 -5.09 2.09 12.16
CA GLN A 188 -4.02 1.99 13.16
C GLN A 188 -2.85 2.92 12.84
N GLN A 189 -2.33 2.88 11.61
CA GLN A 189 -1.20 3.72 11.17
C GLN A 189 -1.51 5.22 11.32
N LYS A 190 -2.77 5.61 11.12
CA LYS A 190 -3.25 6.98 11.27
C LYS A 190 -3.62 7.36 12.72
N ALA A 191 -3.48 6.41 13.65
CA ALA A 191 -3.82 6.53 15.06
C ALA A 191 -5.31 6.85 15.33
N PHE A 192 -6.21 6.35 14.48
CA PHE A 192 -7.66 6.35 14.73
C PHE A 192 -8.12 5.11 15.51
N LEU A 193 -7.34 4.04 15.50
CA LEU A 193 -7.57 2.85 16.33
C LEU A 193 -6.29 2.53 17.09
N MET A 194 -6.44 2.07 18.33
CA MET A 194 -5.30 1.58 19.10
C MET A 194 -4.77 0.26 18.50
N PRO A 195 -3.45 0.01 18.54
CA PRO A 195 -2.87 -1.25 18.06
C PRO A 195 -3.53 -2.48 18.67
N GLN A 196 -3.81 -2.46 19.98
CA GLN A 196 -4.46 -3.57 20.68
C GLN A 196 -5.85 -3.85 20.12
N THR A 197 -6.66 -2.80 19.91
CA THR A 197 -8.00 -2.93 19.31
C THR A 197 -7.93 -3.54 17.92
N VAL A 198 -6.96 -3.14 17.09
CA VAL A 198 -6.80 -3.73 15.76
C VAL A 198 -6.44 -5.21 15.83
N THR A 199 -5.54 -5.61 16.74
CA THR A 199 -5.21 -7.02 16.95
C THR A 199 -6.44 -7.84 17.37
N GLU A 200 -7.24 -7.35 18.32
CA GLU A 200 -8.48 -8.03 18.75
C GLU A 200 -9.49 -8.17 17.59
N LEU A 201 -9.66 -7.10 16.79
CA LEU A 201 -10.53 -7.13 15.61
C LEU A 201 -10.02 -8.09 14.54
N GLU A 202 -8.71 -8.18 14.33
CA GLU A 202 -8.08 -9.10 13.39
C GLU A 202 -8.24 -10.57 13.80
N GLU A 203 -8.16 -10.86 15.10
CA GLU A 203 -8.44 -12.20 15.63
C GLU A 203 -9.89 -12.60 15.37
N CYS A 204 -10.85 -11.70 15.62
CA CYS A 204 -12.27 -11.93 15.35
C CYS A 204 -12.55 -12.28 13.88
N ILE A 205 -11.94 -11.56 12.93
CA ILE A 205 -12.16 -11.82 11.49
C ILE A 205 -11.34 -12.98 10.93
N SER A 206 -10.31 -13.46 11.64
CA SER A 206 -9.45 -14.56 11.15
C SER A 206 -10.20 -15.87 11.00
N SER A 207 -11.19 -16.12 11.85
CA SER A 207 -12.09 -17.27 11.75
C SER A 207 -12.95 -17.27 10.47
N ARG A 208 -13.11 -16.11 9.82
CA ARG A 208 -13.99 -15.90 8.64
C ARG A 208 -13.27 -16.12 7.30
N ASP A 209 -11.94 -16.10 7.29
CA ASP A 209 -11.11 -16.26 6.08
C ASP A 209 -11.21 -17.68 5.50
N GLY A 210 -11.51 -18.68 6.34
CA GLY A 210 -11.56 -20.11 5.96
C GLY A 210 -12.92 -20.61 5.44
N ALA A 211 -13.98 -19.81 5.46
CA ALA A 211 -15.34 -20.27 5.15
C ALA A 211 -15.66 -20.40 3.64
N ASN A 212 -14.84 -19.81 2.77
CA ASN A 212 -14.85 -20.10 1.33
C ASN A 212 -13.52 -20.76 0.99
N GLY A 213 -13.56 -22.09 0.88
CA GLY A 213 -12.39 -22.93 0.65
C GLY A 213 -11.46 -22.34 -0.39
N GLU A 214 -10.17 -22.37 -0.07
CA GLU A 214 -9.13 -22.31 -1.10
C GLU A 214 -9.55 -23.26 -2.23
N PRO A 215 -9.70 -22.79 -3.49
CA PRO A 215 -9.42 -23.69 -4.59
C PRO A 215 -7.93 -24.00 -4.43
N SER A 216 -7.64 -25.15 -3.82
CA SER A 216 -6.31 -25.73 -3.81
C SER A 216 -5.76 -25.58 -5.22
N SER A 217 -4.80 -24.68 -5.39
CA SER A 217 -3.96 -24.72 -6.58
C SER A 217 -3.41 -26.15 -6.62
N PRO A 218 -3.54 -26.89 -7.73
CA PRO A 218 -3.02 -28.24 -7.78
C PRO A 218 -1.55 -28.18 -7.36
N PRO A 219 -1.10 -29.07 -6.45
CA PRO A 219 0.30 -29.08 -6.06
C PRO A 219 1.12 -29.18 -7.34
N THR A 220 1.97 -28.18 -7.56
CA THR A 220 2.98 -28.22 -8.61
C THR A 220 3.72 -29.54 -8.45
N ALA A 221 3.62 -30.41 -9.46
CA ALA A 221 4.28 -31.72 -9.52
C ALA A 221 5.82 -31.62 -9.55
N ALA A 222 6.39 -30.52 -9.08
CA ALA A 222 7.81 -30.18 -9.09
C ALA A 222 8.51 -30.45 -7.75
N SER A 223 7.81 -30.83 -6.66
CA SER A 223 8.48 -31.11 -5.37
C SER A 223 8.53 -32.61 -4.96
N MET A 224 8.19 -33.53 -5.86
CA MET A 224 8.25 -34.99 -5.60
C MET A 224 9.10 -35.76 -6.64
N ALA A 225 9.97 -35.09 -7.40
CA ALA A 225 10.81 -35.71 -8.43
C ALA A 225 12.32 -35.64 -8.15
N ALA A 226 12.75 -35.31 -6.91
CA ALA A 226 14.17 -35.18 -6.57
C ALA A 226 14.77 -36.39 -5.81
N ALA A 227 14.06 -37.52 -5.71
CA ALA A 227 14.54 -38.67 -4.96
C ALA A 227 14.18 -40.02 -5.60
N ALA A 228 14.74 -40.32 -6.78
CA ALA A 228 15.02 -41.71 -7.22
C ALA A 228 15.87 -41.73 -8.50
N VAL A 229 17.12 -42.22 -8.38
CA VAL A 229 17.82 -43.20 -9.24
C VAL A 229 17.64 -43.03 -10.77
N GLY A 230 18.63 -42.63 -11.56
CA GLY A 230 19.86 -43.39 -11.86
C GLY A 230 19.63 -44.41 -13.00
N GLY A 231 20.08 -44.12 -14.22
CA GLY A 231 20.11 -45.12 -15.32
C GLY A 231 19.85 -44.61 -16.74
N GLU A 232 20.94 -44.22 -17.40
CA GLU A 232 21.34 -44.28 -18.83
C GLU A 232 20.36 -44.49 -20.02
N SER A 233 20.61 -43.64 -21.04
CA SER A 233 20.68 -43.87 -22.51
C SER A 233 19.43 -43.91 -23.41
N GLY A 234 19.41 -43.02 -24.43
CA GLY A 234 18.65 -43.23 -25.68
C GLY A 234 18.15 -42.01 -26.48
N ASN A 235 19.06 -41.26 -27.12
CA ASN A 235 19.01 -40.51 -28.40
C ASN A 235 17.68 -40.03 -29.10
N LEU A 236 17.77 -38.78 -29.65
CA LEU A 236 17.18 -38.18 -30.88
C LEU A 236 15.95 -37.23 -30.82
N ASP A 237 16.28 -35.95 -31.09
CA ASP A 237 15.75 -35.03 -32.13
C ASP A 237 14.32 -34.44 -32.05
N GLY A 238 14.23 -33.14 -32.36
CA GLY A 238 13.05 -32.56 -32.99
C GLY A 238 12.30 -31.43 -32.29
N SER A 239 12.74 -30.20 -32.55
CA SER A 239 11.89 -29.02 -32.84
C SER A 239 10.93 -28.46 -31.78
N VAL A 240 11.29 -27.26 -31.32
CA VAL A 240 10.48 -26.29 -30.59
C VAL A 240 9.33 -25.73 -31.45
N SER A 241 8.11 -25.75 -30.91
CA SER A 241 7.07 -24.76 -31.25
C SER A 241 6.08 -24.62 -30.11
N ALA A 242 6.23 -23.52 -29.39
CA ALA A 242 5.31 -23.04 -28.36
C ALA A 242 4.03 -22.51 -29.02
N ALA A 243 2.93 -23.24 -28.91
CA ALA A 243 1.60 -22.75 -29.21
C ALA A 243 0.78 -22.63 -27.91
N ARG A 244 0.54 -21.38 -27.51
CA ARG A 244 -0.38 -20.96 -26.44
C ARG A 244 -1.74 -21.65 -26.64
N SER A 245 -2.08 -22.60 -25.78
CA SER A 245 -3.42 -23.15 -25.70
C SER A 245 -4.30 -22.23 -24.84
N THR A 246 -5.09 -21.39 -25.49
CA THR A 246 -6.24 -20.70 -24.88
C THR A 246 -7.38 -21.71 -24.72
N PRO A 247 -8.05 -21.83 -23.55
CA PRO A 247 -9.21 -22.70 -23.43
C PRO A 247 -10.40 -22.04 -24.13
N HIS A 248 -10.83 -22.64 -25.23
CA HIS A 248 -12.06 -22.30 -25.93
C HIS A 248 -13.26 -22.87 -25.17
N SER A 249 -14.21 -22.01 -24.80
CA SER A 249 -15.45 -22.38 -24.11
C SER A 249 -16.35 -23.16 -25.07
N THR A 250 -16.53 -24.45 -24.82
CA THR A 250 -17.52 -25.28 -25.50
C THR A 250 -18.81 -25.34 -24.68
N THR A 251 -19.89 -24.93 -25.32
CA THR A 251 -21.25 -24.94 -24.82
C THR A 251 -21.82 -26.36 -24.75
N GLY A 252 -22.41 -26.73 -23.61
CA GLY A 252 -23.56 -27.63 -23.55
C GLY A 252 -23.36 -28.96 -22.81
N ALA A 253 -23.75 -29.01 -21.53
CA ALA A 253 -24.28 -30.21 -20.89
C ALA A 253 -25.29 -29.81 -19.80
N LYS A 254 -26.49 -30.38 -19.88
CA LYS A 254 -27.63 -30.15 -18.99
C LYS A 254 -27.51 -30.98 -17.70
N ASP A 255 -28.15 -30.46 -16.65
CA ASP A 255 -28.61 -31.12 -15.42
C ASP A 255 -27.59 -31.61 -14.38
N GLN A 256 -27.33 -30.74 -13.39
CA GLN A 256 -27.43 -31.09 -11.97
C GLN A 256 -27.92 -29.88 -11.15
N PRO A 257 -28.98 -29.99 -10.33
CA PRO A 257 -29.43 -28.93 -9.44
C PRO A 257 -28.93 -29.21 -8.02
N VAL A 258 -27.70 -28.80 -7.69
CA VAL A 258 -27.25 -28.75 -6.29
C VAL A 258 -26.40 -27.49 -6.08
N GLY A 259 -26.91 -26.60 -5.22
CA GLY A 259 -26.24 -25.37 -4.81
C GLY A 259 -27.09 -24.14 -5.12
N THR A 260 -28.00 -23.80 -4.20
CA THR A 260 -28.68 -22.49 -4.14
C THR A 260 -27.69 -21.39 -3.74
N GLY A 261 -26.59 -21.28 -4.48
CA GLY A 261 -25.76 -20.08 -4.48
C GLY A 261 -26.39 -19.10 -5.46
N ILE A 262 -26.81 -17.93 -4.97
CA ILE A 262 -27.22 -16.82 -5.82
C ILE A 262 -26.10 -16.58 -6.83
N ARG A 263 -26.33 -16.96 -8.09
CA ARG A 263 -25.37 -16.70 -9.17
C ARG A 263 -25.35 -15.19 -9.36
N LEU A 264 -24.31 -14.54 -8.85
CA LEU A 264 -24.09 -13.10 -9.03
C LEU A 264 -24.10 -12.77 -10.52
N ASP A 265 -24.70 -11.64 -10.88
CA ASP A 265 -24.80 -11.23 -12.27
C ASP A 265 -23.39 -11.05 -12.87
N LYS A 266 -23.19 -11.51 -14.11
CA LYS A 266 -21.88 -11.48 -14.79
C LYS A 266 -21.30 -10.07 -14.80
N ARG A 267 -22.15 -9.06 -15.01
CA ARG A 267 -21.77 -7.65 -14.99
C ARG A 267 -21.27 -7.20 -13.61
N GLN A 268 -21.88 -7.68 -12.52
CA GLN A 268 -21.44 -7.37 -11.16
C GLN A 268 -20.08 -7.99 -10.84
N ILE A 269 -19.85 -9.22 -11.31
CA ILE A 269 -18.56 -9.90 -11.16
C ILE A 269 -17.46 -9.16 -11.93
N GLU A 270 -17.71 -8.82 -13.20
CA GLU A 270 -16.78 -8.06 -14.04
C GLU A 270 -16.45 -6.69 -13.44
N GLN A 271 -17.47 -5.97 -12.95
CA GLN A 271 -17.27 -4.70 -12.28
C GLN A 271 -16.36 -4.84 -11.06
N ARG A 272 -16.59 -5.87 -10.23
CA ARG A 272 -15.77 -6.11 -9.04
C ARG A 272 -14.32 -6.45 -9.41
N ILE A 273 -14.11 -7.29 -10.43
CA ILE A 273 -12.76 -7.61 -10.92
C ILE A 273 -12.04 -6.36 -11.39
N GLU A 274 -12.71 -5.49 -12.16
CA GLU A 274 -12.09 -4.26 -12.65
C GLU A 274 -11.81 -3.27 -11.52
N GLU A 275 -12.70 -3.16 -10.53
CA GLU A 275 -12.48 -2.33 -9.35
C GLU A 275 -11.29 -2.83 -8.52
N ASP A 276 -11.16 -4.13 -8.29
CA ASP A 276 -10.01 -4.71 -7.58
C ASP A 276 -8.70 -4.54 -8.36
N ARG A 277 -8.74 -4.72 -9.69
CA ARG A 277 -7.61 -4.46 -10.58
C ARG A 277 -7.15 -3.01 -10.47
N GLU A 278 -8.10 -2.07 -10.49
CA GLU A 278 -7.82 -0.65 -10.39
C GLU A 278 -7.28 -0.26 -9.00
N ARG A 279 -7.75 -0.90 -7.92
CA ARG A 279 -7.18 -0.74 -6.57
C ARG A 279 -5.73 -1.19 -6.51
N HIS A 280 -5.45 -2.37 -7.07
CA HIS A 280 -4.10 -2.94 -7.06
C HIS A 280 -3.13 -2.13 -7.92
N LYS A 281 -3.61 -1.64 -9.07
CA LYS A 281 -2.87 -0.70 -9.92
C LYS A 281 -2.50 0.56 -9.15
N ARG A 282 -3.46 1.28 -8.55
CA ARG A 282 -3.19 2.49 -7.75
C ARG A 282 -2.25 2.25 -6.58
N ALA A 283 -2.36 1.11 -5.91
CA ALA A 283 -1.47 0.77 -4.80
C ALA A 283 0.01 0.64 -5.23
N ARG A 284 0.28 0.37 -6.52
CA ARG A 284 1.63 0.22 -7.05
C ARG A 284 2.16 1.46 -7.76
N GLU A 285 1.28 2.40 -8.13
CA GLU A 285 1.65 3.65 -8.81
C GLU A 285 2.64 4.50 -8.01
N GLY A 286 2.68 4.39 -6.67
CA GLY A 286 3.59 5.17 -5.82
C GLY A 286 4.85 4.45 -5.35
N ILE A 287 5.07 3.18 -5.71
CA ILE A 287 6.18 2.36 -5.16
C ILE A 287 7.55 2.90 -5.58
N TRP A 288 7.65 3.42 -6.80
CA TRP A 288 8.88 3.98 -7.35
C TRP A 288 9.14 5.42 -6.90
N ALA A 289 8.15 6.11 -6.33
CA ALA A 289 8.32 7.49 -5.90
C ALA A 289 9.18 7.57 -4.63
N ILE A 290 10.23 8.40 -4.68
CA ILE A 290 11.10 8.69 -3.53
C ILE A 290 10.80 10.13 -3.10
N PRO A 291 10.16 10.34 -1.93
CA PRO A 291 9.82 11.68 -1.47
C PRO A 291 11.09 12.42 -1.04
N GLN A 292 11.58 13.31 -1.89
CA GLN A 292 12.67 14.22 -1.56
C GLN A 292 12.15 15.35 -0.65
N GLN A 293 12.86 15.63 0.44
CA GLN A 293 12.44 16.63 1.42
C GLN A 293 12.65 18.05 0.84
N THR A 294 11.58 18.67 0.37
CA THR A 294 11.64 20.00 -0.24
C THR A 294 12.00 21.04 0.82
N GLY A 295 13.27 21.47 0.85
CA GLY A 295 13.73 22.56 1.73
C GLY A 295 15.03 22.33 2.49
N ASN A 296 15.69 21.17 2.35
CA ASN A 296 17.04 20.99 2.89
C ASN A 296 18.07 21.18 1.75
N PRO A 297 18.80 22.32 1.70
CA PRO A 297 19.83 22.56 0.68
C PRO A 297 21.12 21.76 0.94
N ALA A 298 21.18 20.99 2.03
CA ALA A 298 22.31 20.12 2.30
C ALA A 298 22.18 18.84 1.47
N LEU A 299 23.11 18.63 0.53
CA LEU A 299 23.42 17.36 -0.14
C LEU A 299 23.76 16.19 0.82
N ALA A 300 23.54 16.37 2.13
CA ALA A 300 23.95 15.45 3.18
C ALA A 300 22.90 14.36 3.46
N ASP A 301 21.65 14.56 3.02
CA ASP A 301 20.56 13.60 3.21
C ASP A 301 19.90 13.36 1.84
N ASP A 302 20.52 12.48 1.05
CA ASP A 302 20.00 12.07 -0.25
C ASP A 302 19.16 10.80 -0.08
N ALA A 303 17.85 11.00 0.00
CA ALA A 303 16.89 9.92 0.17
C ALA A 303 16.88 8.92 -1.00
N GLU A 304 17.32 9.34 -2.20
CA GLU A 304 17.47 8.44 -3.35
C GLU A 304 18.68 7.54 -3.17
N PHE A 305 19.82 8.11 -2.78
CA PHE A 305 21.03 7.36 -2.48
C PHE A 305 20.82 6.33 -1.36
N GLU A 306 20.28 6.74 -0.21
CA GLU A 306 20.10 5.84 0.94
C GLU A 306 19.15 4.69 0.63
N LYS A 307 18.02 4.98 -0.03
CA LYS A 307 17.07 3.93 -0.45
C LYS A 307 17.73 2.97 -1.45
N MET A 308 18.44 3.50 -2.45
CA MET A 308 19.16 2.66 -3.41
C MET A 308 20.22 1.81 -2.71
N TRP A 309 20.96 2.37 -1.76
CA TRP A 309 21.99 1.66 -1.00
C TRP A 309 21.44 0.51 -0.16
N ASP A 310 20.27 0.69 0.44
CA ASP A 310 19.60 -0.36 1.23
C ASP A 310 18.95 -1.44 0.35
N GLU A 311 18.44 -1.06 -0.83
CA GLU A 311 17.73 -1.96 -1.74
C GLU A 311 18.63 -2.63 -2.81
N ILE A 312 19.89 -2.19 -2.95
CA ILE A 312 20.80 -2.73 -3.97
C ILE A 312 21.05 -4.22 -3.73
N SER A 313 20.82 -5.02 -4.77
CA SER A 313 21.19 -6.44 -4.77
C SER A 313 22.67 -6.62 -5.10
N ASP A 314 23.24 -7.75 -4.70
CA ASP A 314 24.55 -8.17 -5.17
C ASP A 314 24.55 -8.33 -6.70
N VAL A 315 25.71 -8.11 -7.32
CA VAL A 315 25.89 -8.24 -8.77
C VAL A 315 25.59 -9.67 -9.21
N GLY A 316 24.63 -9.81 -10.13
CA GLY A 316 24.18 -11.09 -10.68
C GLY A 316 24.61 -11.32 -12.13
N GLU A 317 24.20 -12.47 -12.68
CA GLU A 317 24.44 -12.82 -14.09
C GLU A 317 23.79 -11.83 -15.05
N ASP A 318 22.56 -11.39 -14.75
CA ASP A 318 21.80 -10.43 -15.56
C ASP A 318 22.52 -9.08 -15.70
N ASP A 319 23.31 -8.65 -14.69
CA ASP A 319 24.08 -7.42 -14.76
C ASP A 319 25.22 -7.51 -15.78
N PHE A 320 25.89 -8.67 -15.86
CA PHE A 320 26.92 -8.90 -16.87
C PHE A 320 26.33 -8.98 -18.28
N VAL A 321 25.16 -9.59 -18.43
CA VAL A 321 24.42 -9.61 -19.71
C VAL A 321 24.08 -8.19 -20.14
N ARG A 322 23.48 -7.40 -19.25
CA ARG A 322 23.16 -5.99 -19.51
C ARG A 322 24.39 -5.18 -19.90
N ALA A 323 25.50 -5.31 -19.17
CA ALA A 323 26.73 -4.59 -19.44
C ALA A 323 27.35 -4.96 -20.80
N ARG A 324 27.28 -6.25 -21.17
CA ARG A 324 27.75 -6.72 -22.47
C ARG A 324 26.90 -6.17 -23.61
N GLU A 325 25.57 -6.24 -23.49
CA GLU A 325 24.65 -5.71 -24.50
C GLU A 325 24.85 -4.20 -24.70
N GLU A 326 24.98 -3.45 -23.61
CA GLU A 326 25.24 -2.01 -23.64
C GLU A 326 26.60 -1.68 -24.30
N SER A 327 27.64 -2.49 -24.03
CA SER A 327 28.95 -2.36 -24.69
C SER A 327 28.86 -2.64 -26.19
N GLU A 328 28.09 -3.65 -26.61
CA GLU A 328 27.92 -4.00 -28.03
C GLU A 328 27.13 -2.92 -28.77
N GLU A 329 26.11 -2.32 -28.13
CA GLU A 329 25.35 -1.21 -28.69
C GLU A 329 26.20 0.06 -28.84
N ARG A 330 26.97 0.44 -27.82
CA ARG A 330 27.91 1.58 -27.90
C ARG A 330 28.88 1.43 -29.08
N ARG A 331 29.43 0.23 -29.29
CA ARG A 331 30.33 -0.05 -30.41
C ARG A 331 29.63 0.18 -31.75
N ARG A 332 28.39 -0.28 -31.91
CA ARG A 332 27.60 -0.04 -33.13
C ARG A 332 27.30 1.45 -33.35
N CYS A 333 26.99 2.21 -32.30
CA CYS A 333 26.72 3.64 -32.44
C CYS A 333 27.95 4.42 -32.96
N LEU A 334 29.15 4.08 -32.48
CA LEU A 334 30.39 4.73 -32.92
C LEU A 334 30.69 4.45 -34.40
N GLU A 335 30.30 3.29 -34.94
CA GLU A 335 30.45 2.96 -36.37
C GLU A 335 29.63 3.91 -37.28
N PHE A 336 28.60 4.59 -36.77
CA PHE A 336 27.81 5.58 -37.52
C PHE A 336 28.27 7.03 -37.32
N GLU A 337 29.18 7.29 -36.38
CA GLU A 337 29.71 8.64 -36.09
C GLU A 337 30.96 8.97 -36.93
N GLU A 338 31.58 7.95 -37.53
CA GLU A 338 32.76 8.06 -38.40
C GLU A 338 32.44 8.30 -39.90
N VAL A 339 31.17 8.55 -40.25
CA VAL A 339 30.70 8.91 -41.62
C VAL A 339 30.11 10.31 -41.60
#